data_AF-A0A496BBD2-F1
#
_entry.id   AF-A0A496BBD2-F1
#
_cell.length_a   1.000
_cell.length_b   1.000
_cell.length_c   1.000
_cell.angle_alpha   90.00
_cell.angle_beta   90.00
_cell.angle_gamma   90.00
#
_symmetry.space_group_name_H-M   'P 1'
#
loop_
_entity.id
_entity.type
_entity.pdbx_description
1 polymer ?
#
loop_
_entity_poly.entity_id
_entity_poly.type
_entity_poly.pdbx_seq_one_letter_code
_entity_poly.pdbx_strand_id
1 'polypeptide(L)'
;MVFELYGEHVEGIINRRLTYVLAVVSVNGEVHHLEKLSIKYMYKQDEMSQVVQDIEVDAALKAQNLISIVHKSERFQVDDRVLVRCCKKKNPVRLTLRGGEIITGVIRWFSQYDMKMLLAHGGNVVVFRHGLHQFEISPRWA
;
A
#
# COMPACT_ATOMS: atom_id res chain seq x y z
N MET A 1 -2.11 -13.70 3.68
CA MET A 1 -1.94 -12.30 3.22
C MET A 1 -2.41 -11.40 4.34
N VAL A 2 -1.73 -10.29 4.57
CA VAL A 2 -2.20 -9.24 5.48
C VAL A 2 -2.72 -8.09 4.63
N PHE A 3 -3.94 -7.63 4.91
CA PHE A 3 -4.57 -6.48 4.29
C PHE A 3 -4.67 -5.37 5.33
N GLU A 4 -4.10 -4.21 5.05
CA GLU A 4 -4.09 -3.07 5.97
C GLU A 4 -5.15 -2.06 5.55
N LEU A 5 -6.20 -1.93 6.36
CA LEU A 5 -7.33 -1.04 6.12
C LEU A 5 -7.24 0.22 7.00
N TYR A 6 -8.14 1.18 6.81
CA TYR A 6 -8.11 2.45 7.55
C TYR A 6 -8.39 2.33 9.06
N GLY A 7 -9.00 1.24 9.54
CA GLY A 7 -9.30 1.04 10.96
C GLY A 7 -8.91 -0.33 11.53
N GLU A 8 -8.62 -1.29 10.68
CA GLU A 8 -8.30 -2.67 11.06
C GLU A 8 -7.32 -3.27 10.05
N HIS A 9 -6.80 -4.45 10.36
CA HIS A 9 -6.16 -5.31 9.36
C HIS A 9 -6.87 -6.64 9.33
N VAL A 10 -6.88 -7.27 8.15
CA VAL A 10 -7.46 -8.61 7.96
C VAL A 10 -6.36 -9.54 7.49
N GLU A 11 -6.24 -10.70 8.13
CA GLU A 11 -5.31 -11.76 7.74
C GLU A 11 -6.08 -12.91 7.10
N GLY A 12 -5.70 -13.29 5.88
CA GLY A 12 -6.38 -14.37 5.18
C GLY A 12 -5.88 -14.66 3.77
N ILE A 13 -6.66 -15.43 3.03
CA ILE A 13 -6.40 -15.80 1.64
C ILE A 13 -7.49 -15.21 0.75
N ILE A 14 -7.09 -14.66 -0.40
CA ILE A 14 -8.06 -14.18 -1.40
C ILE A 14 -8.73 -15.41 -2.03
N ASN A 15 -9.99 -15.63 -1.69
CA ASN A 15 -10.80 -16.71 -2.27
C ASN A 15 -11.40 -16.28 -3.61
N ARG A 16 -11.87 -15.02 -3.72
CA ARG A 16 -12.45 -14.49 -4.97
C ARG A 16 -12.07 -13.03 -5.20
N ARG A 17 -11.80 -12.69 -6.45
CA ARG A 17 -11.56 -11.31 -6.91
C ARG A 17 -12.78 -10.83 -7.69
N LEU A 18 -13.50 -9.87 -7.13
CA LEU A 18 -14.58 -9.16 -7.82
C LEU A 18 -14.04 -7.82 -8.36
N THR A 19 -14.85 -7.10 -9.14
CA THR A 19 -14.44 -5.84 -9.77
C THR A 19 -13.97 -4.82 -8.74
N TYR A 20 -14.75 -4.61 -7.67
CA TYR A 20 -14.45 -3.63 -6.62
C TYR A 20 -14.15 -4.25 -5.26
N VAL A 21 -14.37 -5.56 -5.10
CA VAL A 21 -14.28 -6.25 -3.81
C VAL A 21 -13.30 -7.42 -3.89
N LEU A 22 -12.62 -7.70 -2.79
CA LEU A 22 -11.89 -8.94 -2.55
C LEU A 22 -12.66 -9.76 -1.51
N ALA A 23 -13.03 -10.99 -1.84
CA ALA A 23 -13.51 -11.95 -0.86
C ALA A 23 -12.29 -12.64 -0.24
N VAL A 24 -12.07 -12.38 1.05
CA VAL A 24 -10.94 -12.91 1.82
C VAL A 24 -11.47 -13.88 2.86
N VAL A 25 -10.94 -15.10 2.87
CA VAL A 25 -11.20 -16.07 3.94
C VAL A 25 -10.11 -15.89 4.98
N SER A 26 -10.47 -15.47 6.18
CA SER A 26 -9.54 -15.25 7.28
C SER A 26 -9.09 -16.56 7.93
N VAL A 27 -8.12 -16.47 8.82
CA VAL A 27 -7.55 -17.63 9.54
C VAL A 27 -8.57 -18.39 10.41
N ASN A 28 -9.63 -17.72 10.87
CA ASN A 28 -10.73 -18.34 11.63
C ASN A 28 -11.84 -18.91 10.72
N GLY A 29 -11.68 -18.82 9.38
CA GLY A 29 -12.65 -19.31 8.41
C GLY A 29 -13.77 -18.32 8.05
N GLU A 30 -13.78 -17.11 8.61
CA GLU A 30 -14.75 -16.09 8.26
C GLU A 30 -14.50 -15.52 6.86
N VAL A 31 -15.58 -15.14 6.16
CA VAL A 31 -15.51 -14.53 4.83
C VAL A 31 -15.68 -13.02 4.94
N HIS A 32 -14.61 -12.29 4.68
CA HIS A 32 -14.61 -10.84 4.62
C HIS A 32 -14.77 -10.36 3.17
N HIS A 33 -15.67 -9.41 2.96
CA HIS A 33 -15.82 -8.70 1.69
C HIS A 33 -15.12 -7.35 1.78
N LEU A 34 -13.86 -7.30 1.38
CA LEU A 34 -13.04 -6.09 1.47
C LEU A 34 -13.22 -5.24 0.22
N GLU A 35 -13.79 -4.05 0.36
CA GLU A 35 -13.78 -3.04 -0.69
C GLU A 35 -12.33 -2.67 -1.06
N LYS A 36 -11.97 -2.71 -2.34
CA LYS A 36 -10.59 -2.40 -2.76
C LYS A 36 -10.17 -0.98 -2.38
N LEU A 37 -11.13 -0.07 -2.22
CA LEU A 37 -10.88 1.31 -1.78
C LEU A 37 -10.65 1.41 -0.27
N SER A 38 -10.98 0.40 0.54
CA SER A 38 -10.66 0.42 1.98
C SER A 38 -9.28 -0.14 2.29
N ILE A 39 -8.61 -0.80 1.33
CA ILE A 39 -7.29 -1.41 1.48
C ILE A 39 -6.21 -0.40 1.12
N LYS A 40 -5.41 0.03 2.11
CA LYS A 40 -4.29 0.96 1.91
C LYS A 40 -3.13 0.24 1.21
N TYR A 41 -2.74 -0.90 1.76
CA TYR A 41 -1.69 -1.77 1.24
C TYR A 41 -1.88 -3.21 1.72
N MET A 42 -1.17 -4.14 1.09
CA MET A 42 -1.18 -5.55 1.49
C MET A 42 0.19 -6.18 1.28
N TYR A 43 0.50 -7.20 2.06
CA TYR A 43 1.74 -7.97 1.97
C TYR A 43 1.49 -9.43 2.31
N LYS A 44 2.49 -10.28 2.06
CA LYS A 44 2.39 -11.67 2.47
C LYS A 44 2.73 -11.83 3.94
N GLN A 45 2.06 -12.76 4.61
CA GLN A 45 2.24 -12.99 6.05
C GLN A 45 3.64 -13.50 6.39
N ASP A 46 4.27 -14.27 5.49
CA ASP A 46 5.65 -14.73 5.63
C ASP A 46 6.70 -13.61 5.49
N GLU A 47 6.30 -12.43 4.99
CA GLU A 47 7.14 -11.24 4.85
C GLU A 47 6.85 -10.19 5.96
N MET A 48 5.99 -10.49 6.94
CA MET A 48 5.51 -9.52 7.94
C MET A 48 6.65 -8.87 8.73
N SER A 49 7.62 -9.65 9.22
CA SER A 49 8.70 -9.12 10.06
C SER A 49 9.55 -8.09 9.32
N GLN A 50 9.82 -8.31 8.02
CA GLN A 50 10.57 -7.35 7.22
C GLN A 50 9.73 -6.12 6.90
N VAL A 51 8.44 -6.32 6.60
CA VAL A 51 7.53 -5.23 6.23
C VAL A 51 7.27 -4.28 7.39
N VAL A 52 6.92 -4.81 8.57
CA VAL A 52 6.60 -3.98 9.75
C VAL A 52 7.81 -3.17 10.21
N GLN A 53 9.02 -3.73 10.08
CA GLN A 53 10.26 -3.02 10.41
C GLN A 53 10.51 -1.78 9.54
N ASP A 54 9.99 -1.77 8.30
CA ASP A 54 10.20 -0.71 7.30
C ASP A 54 9.03 0.28 7.18
N ILE A 55 7.97 0.12 7.98
CA ILE A 55 6.83 1.03 8.00
C ILE A 55 7.00 2.04 9.13
N GLU A 56 7.14 3.30 8.74
CA GLU A 56 7.09 4.44 9.65
C GLU A 56 5.65 4.99 9.74
N VAL A 57 5.37 5.78 10.78
CA VAL A 57 4.07 6.43 10.96
C VAL A 57 4.25 7.91 11.24
N ASP A 58 3.65 8.75 10.39
CA ASP A 58 3.44 10.16 10.66
C ASP A 58 2.27 10.31 11.64
N ALA A 59 2.58 10.58 12.90
CA ALA A 59 1.57 10.73 13.95
C ALA A 59 0.62 11.91 13.70
N ALA A 60 1.10 13.00 13.10
CA ALA A 60 0.28 14.18 12.83
C ALA A 60 -0.70 13.92 11.69
N LEU A 61 -0.28 13.20 10.64
CA LEU A 61 -1.17 12.79 9.56
C LEU A 61 -2.17 11.72 10.04
N LYS A 62 -1.71 10.73 10.82
CA LYS A 62 -2.58 9.69 11.39
C LYS A 62 -3.67 10.30 12.27
N ALA A 63 -3.36 11.32 13.06
CA ALA A 63 -4.32 12.01 13.92
C ALA A 63 -5.46 12.70 13.13
N GLN A 64 -5.29 12.96 11.84
CA GLN A 64 -6.34 13.53 10.98
C GLN A 64 -7.41 12.51 10.57
N ASN A 65 -7.19 11.20 10.81
CA ASN A 65 -8.14 10.13 10.50
C ASN A 65 -8.66 10.18 9.05
N LEU A 66 -7.77 10.47 8.10
CA LEU A 66 -8.16 10.57 6.69
C LEU A 66 -8.50 9.19 6.14
N ILE A 67 -9.66 9.10 5.47
CA ILE A 67 -10.11 7.87 4.79
C ILE A 67 -9.81 7.90 3.29
N SER A 68 -10.11 6.81 2.60
CA SER A 68 -9.98 6.68 1.14
C SER A 68 -10.75 7.74 0.35
N ILE A 69 -10.18 8.20 -0.77
CA ILE A 69 -10.86 9.10 -1.69
C ILE A 69 -11.55 8.30 -2.81
N VAL A 70 -12.87 8.42 -2.91
CA VAL A 70 -13.67 7.71 -3.93
C VAL A 70 -13.42 8.28 -5.34
N HIS A 71 -13.43 9.60 -5.51
CA HIS A 71 -13.28 10.22 -6.83
C HIS A 71 -11.82 10.21 -7.30
N LYS A 72 -11.57 9.66 -8.49
CA LYS A 72 -10.20 9.53 -9.04
C LYS A 72 -9.49 10.89 -9.18
N SER A 73 -10.21 11.94 -9.54
CA SER A 73 -9.68 13.29 -9.76
C SER A 73 -9.15 13.96 -8.49
N GLU A 74 -9.65 13.56 -7.32
CA GLU A 74 -9.26 14.12 -6.02
C GLU A 74 -8.09 13.34 -5.38
N ARG A 75 -7.78 12.14 -5.90
CA ARG A 75 -6.67 11.32 -5.41
C ARG A 75 -5.35 11.96 -5.80
N PHE A 76 -4.35 11.79 -4.95
CA PHE A 76 -2.97 12.14 -5.28
C PHE A 76 -2.52 11.37 -6.55
N GLN A 77 -2.10 12.11 -7.58
CA GLN A 77 -1.65 11.54 -8.85
C GLN A 77 -0.13 11.65 -8.95
N VAL A 78 0.51 10.52 -9.27
CA VAL A 78 1.91 10.48 -9.69
C VAL A 78 1.92 10.34 -11.21
N ASP A 79 2.71 11.19 -11.89
CA ASP A 79 2.93 11.08 -13.34
C ASP A 79 3.55 9.70 -13.66
N ASP A 80 2.91 8.94 -14.54
CA ASP A 80 3.37 7.60 -14.91
C ASP A 80 4.79 7.63 -15.50
N ARG A 81 5.24 8.72 -16.13
CA ARG A 81 6.64 8.88 -16.60
C ARG A 81 7.63 8.87 -15.43
N VAL A 82 7.25 9.42 -14.29
CA VAL A 82 8.05 9.38 -13.05
C VAL A 82 8.07 7.95 -12.51
N LEU A 83 6.93 7.26 -12.47
CA LEU A 83 6.84 5.86 -12.04
C LEU A 83 7.68 4.93 -12.93
N VAL A 84 7.59 5.07 -14.26
CA VAL A 84 8.41 4.32 -15.23
C VAL A 84 9.90 4.56 -14.96
N ARG A 85 10.30 5.80 -14.73
CA ARG A 85 11.71 6.15 -14.44
C ARG A 85 12.18 5.49 -13.14
N CYS A 86 11.40 5.59 -12.07
CA CYS A 86 11.75 5.02 -10.77
C CYS A 86 11.82 3.49 -10.83
N CYS A 87 10.86 2.85 -11.51
CA CYS A 87 10.83 1.40 -11.71
C CYS A 87 12.03 0.89 -12.54
N LYS A 88 12.39 1.58 -13.64
CA LYS A 88 13.52 1.18 -14.49
C LYS A 88 14.87 1.38 -13.82
N LYS A 89 15.07 2.53 -13.17
CA LYS A 89 16.34 2.89 -12.52
C LYS A 89 16.48 2.31 -11.11
N LYS A 90 15.41 1.70 -10.58
CA LYS A 90 15.33 1.25 -9.19
C LYS A 90 15.62 2.37 -8.20
N ASN A 91 15.14 3.58 -8.50
CA ASN A 91 15.29 4.70 -7.59
C ASN A 91 14.39 4.46 -6.37
N PRO A 92 14.91 4.61 -5.14
CA PRO A 92 14.08 4.58 -3.95
C PRO A 92 13.03 5.69 -3.99
N VAL A 93 11.84 5.38 -3.50
CA VAL A 93 10.73 6.32 -3.36
C VAL A 93 10.19 6.19 -1.95
N ARG A 94 9.67 7.31 -1.43
CA ARG A 94 8.97 7.39 -0.16
C ARG A 94 7.51 7.70 -0.46
N LEU A 95 6.62 6.82 -0.02
CA LEU A 95 5.18 6.96 -0.14
C LEU A 95 4.62 7.30 1.23
N THR A 96 3.89 8.40 1.34
CA THR A 96 3.08 8.69 2.53
C THR A 96 1.64 8.36 2.19
N LEU A 97 1.01 7.51 2.99
CA LEU A 97 -0.39 7.13 2.85
C LEU A 97 -1.28 8.02 3.71
N ARG A 98 -2.55 8.12 3.33
CA ARG A 98 -3.57 8.89 4.04
C ARG A 98 -3.82 8.40 5.47
N GLY A 99 -3.56 7.12 5.75
CA GLY A 99 -3.60 6.57 7.11
C GLY A 99 -2.42 6.98 8.00
N GLY A 100 -1.45 7.71 7.46
CA GLY A 100 -0.24 8.14 8.15
C GLY A 100 0.96 7.20 7.97
N GLU A 101 0.78 6.04 7.34
CA GLU A 101 1.90 5.13 7.07
C GLU A 101 2.87 5.72 6.05
N ILE A 102 4.16 5.59 6.31
CA ILE A 102 5.24 5.97 5.42
C ILE A 102 5.96 4.69 5.00
N ILE A 103 6.06 4.48 3.69
CA ILE A 103 6.65 3.29 3.09
C ILE A 103 7.77 3.74 2.17
N THR A 104 9.01 3.37 2.49
CA THR A 104 10.19 3.65 1.67
C THR A 104 10.70 2.39 0.99
N GLY A 105 10.96 2.46 -0.31
CA GLY A 105 11.47 1.31 -1.05
C GLY A 105 11.55 1.53 -2.55
N VAL A 106 11.73 0.45 -3.30
CA VAL A 106 11.88 0.51 -4.75
C VAL A 106 10.65 -0.10 -5.44
N ILE A 107 10.10 0.63 -6.41
CA ILE A 107 8.97 0.15 -7.22
C ILE A 107 9.44 -0.99 -8.13
N ARG A 108 8.81 -2.17 -7.98
CA ARG A 108 9.05 -3.37 -8.80
C ARG A 108 8.14 -3.44 -10.01
N TRP A 109 6.87 -3.07 -9.83
CA TRP A 109 5.87 -2.91 -10.89
C TRP A 109 4.77 -1.98 -10.41
N PHE A 110 4.00 -1.42 -11.34
CA PHE A 110 2.83 -0.61 -11.01
C PHE A 110 1.73 -0.75 -12.06
N SER A 111 0.52 -0.38 -11.68
CA SER A 111 -0.64 -0.21 -12.56
C SER A 111 -1.27 1.17 -12.36
N GLN A 112 -2.42 1.39 -12.99
CA GLN A 112 -3.26 2.56 -12.70
C GLN A 112 -3.89 2.54 -11.29
N TYR A 113 -3.83 1.41 -10.57
CA TYR A 113 -4.52 1.24 -9.28
C TYR A 113 -3.57 1.01 -8.10
N ASP A 114 -2.42 0.39 -8.33
CA ASP A 114 -1.53 -0.09 -7.28
C ASP A 114 -0.07 -0.12 -7.73
N MET A 115 0.83 -0.26 -6.76
CA MET A 115 2.28 -0.31 -6.95
C MET A 115 2.85 -1.38 -6.03
N LYS A 116 3.65 -2.30 -6.58
CA LYS A 116 4.43 -3.22 -5.75
C LYS A 116 5.79 -2.62 -5.45
N MET A 117 6.15 -2.58 -4.18
CA MET A 117 7.43 -2.11 -3.69
C MET A 117 8.21 -3.23 -3.02
N LEU A 118 9.53 -3.18 -3.16
CA LEU A 118 10.49 -3.93 -2.36
C LEU A 118 11.06 -3.00 -1.29
N LEU A 119 11.02 -3.41 -0.04
CA LEU A 119 11.52 -2.63 1.09
C LEU A 119 13.00 -2.94 1.40
N ALA A 120 13.60 -2.17 2.30
CA ALA A 120 15.05 -2.20 2.57
C ALA A 120 15.48 -3.48 3.28
N HIS A 121 14.73 -3.90 4.30
CA HIS A 121 14.96 -5.14 5.04
C HIS A 121 14.42 -6.38 4.32
N GLY A 122 13.92 -6.22 3.09
CA GLY A 122 13.25 -7.25 2.32
C GLY A 122 11.73 -7.17 2.47
N GLY A 123 11.03 -8.15 1.89
CA GLY A 123 9.56 -8.15 1.86
C GLY A 123 8.97 -7.25 0.78
N ASN A 124 7.77 -7.62 0.33
CA ASN A 124 7.07 -6.91 -0.73
C ASN A 124 5.73 -6.39 -0.23
N VAL A 125 5.47 -5.12 -0.49
CA VAL A 125 4.17 -4.50 -0.25
C VAL A 125 3.52 -4.14 -1.58
N VAL A 126 2.20 -4.32 -1.67
CA VAL A 126 1.38 -3.76 -2.74
C VAL A 126 0.60 -2.61 -2.15
N VAL A 127 0.94 -1.39 -2.56
CA VAL A 127 0.32 -0.15 -2.11
C VAL A 127 -0.74 0.28 -3.11
N PHE A 128 -1.95 0.56 -2.64
CA PHE A 128 -3.02 1.05 -3.51
C PHE A 128 -2.93 2.57 -3.68
N ARG A 129 -2.94 3.04 -4.93
CA ARG A 129 -2.73 4.46 -5.30
C ARG A 129 -3.81 5.39 -4.74
N HIS A 130 -5.01 4.89 -4.45
CA HIS A 130 -6.08 5.72 -3.86
C HIS A 130 -5.78 6.13 -2.41
N GLY A 131 -4.89 5.40 -1.74
CA GLY A 131 -4.45 5.69 -0.38
C GLY A 131 -3.27 6.65 -0.32
N LEU A 132 -2.69 7.08 -1.44
CA LEU A 132 -1.56 8.00 -1.45
C LEU A 132 -1.96 9.39 -0.96
N HIS A 133 -1.14 9.94 -0.08
CA HIS A 133 -1.14 11.33 0.33
C HIS A 133 0.01 12.10 -0.33
N GLN A 134 1.20 11.49 -0.43
CA GLN A 134 2.40 12.11 -0.98
C GLN A 134 3.31 11.06 -1.63
N PHE A 135 4.09 11.51 -2.63
CA PHE A 135 5.11 10.72 -3.31
C PHE A 135 6.39 11.53 -3.42
N GLU A 136 7.52 10.95 -3.01
CA GLU A 136 8.83 11.58 -3.08
C GLU A 136 9.84 10.59 -3.67
N ILE A 137 10.74 11.07 -4.53
CA ILE A 137 11.93 10.30 -4.90
C ILE A 137 12.89 10.44 -3.73
N SER A 138 13.20 9.32 -3.07
CA SER A 138 14.10 9.33 -1.93
C SER A 138 15.56 9.25 -2.40
N PRO A 139 16.46 10.09 -1.85
CA PRO A 139 17.89 9.99 -2.13
C PRO A 139 18.52 8.75 -1.49
N ARG A 140 17.84 8.06 -0.56
CA ARG A 140 18.33 6.90 0.17
C ARG A 140 17.28 5.81 0.29
N TRP A 141 17.74 4.55 0.31
CA TRP A 141 16.89 3.38 0.54
C TRP A 141 16.84 3.00 2.05
N ALA A 142 17.78 3.50 2.86
CA ALA A 142 17.79 3.42 4.31
C ALA A 142 18.47 4.67 4.89
#